data_AF-A0AAD3ZER7-F1
#
_entry.id   AF-A0AAD3ZER7-F1
#
_cell.length_a   1.000
_cell.length_b   1.000
_cell.length_c   1.000
_cell.angle_alpha   90.00
_cell.angle_beta   90.00
_cell.angle_gamma   90.00
#
_symmetry.space_group_name_H-M   'P 1'
#
loop_
_entity.id
_entity.type
_entity.pdbx_description
1 polymer ?
#
loop_
_entity_poly.entity_id
_entity_poly.type
_entity_poly.pdbx_seq_one_letter_code
_entity_poly.pdbx_strand_id
1 'polypeptide(L)'
;MVYQDDKTKTAGPTGENCSNDSKSNQTPNNPSPNGPDSRSKSNSPTADVDRGQEGNLEGIEEIENRIASASARAELRKHLEMKLQQTRQTLQSERNRLAEARATLMREEKDVKQLESLTLASILYSLAGRKDEKLDKEQQEFLAAKLIYDNAASAVSALEADLEALARELKQLGDPQENLARALHAKEQFLLSTDDPKAEKLINLQQSRGR
;
A
#
# COMPACT_ATOMS: atom_id res chain seq x y z
N MET A 1 17.15 -2.33 -59.72
CA MET A 1 17.82 -3.65 -59.88
C MET A 1 17.30 -4.54 -58.77
N VAL A 2 16.27 -5.35 -59.03
CA VAL A 2 16.23 -6.78 -59.41
C VAL A 2 16.26 -7.73 -58.19
N TYR A 3 15.32 -8.68 -58.25
CA TYR A 3 15.09 -9.92 -57.47
C TYR A 3 14.22 -9.74 -56.20
N GLN A 4 12.92 -10.14 -56.22
CA GLN A 4 12.35 -11.51 -56.21
C GLN A 4 12.89 -12.34 -55.04
N ASP A 5 12.18 -13.24 -54.38
CA ASP A 5 10.80 -13.72 -54.29
C ASP A 5 10.86 -14.77 -53.16
N ASP A 6 9.73 -15.00 -52.50
CA ASP A 6 9.23 -16.32 -52.08
C ASP A 6 9.98 -17.25 -51.08
N LYS A 7 9.11 -18.04 -50.42
CA LYS A 7 9.30 -19.38 -49.82
C LYS A 7 9.52 -19.39 -48.29
N THR A 8 8.44 -19.53 -47.52
CA THR A 8 7.72 -20.77 -47.15
C THR A 8 8.36 -21.58 -46.02
N LYS A 9 7.46 -22.04 -45.14
CA LYS A 9 7.38 -23.39 -44.55
C LYS A 9 8.14 -23.69 -43.24
N THR A 10 7.32 -23.84 -42.21
CA THR A 10 7.18 -25.02 -41.30
C THR A 10 8.39 -25.51 -40.53
N ALA A 11 8.26 -25.56 -39.21
CA ALA A 11 8.23 -26.80 -38.42
C ALA A 11 7.78 -26.49 -36.98
N GLY A 12 6.91 -27.34 -36.42
CA GLY A 12 6.55 -27.31 -35.00
C GLY A 12 7.69 -27.77 -34.08
N PRO A 13 7.40 -27.95 -32.79
CA PRO A 13 7.21 -29.34 -32.38
C PRO A 13 6.01 -29.58 -31.44
N THR A 14 5.40 -30.76 -31.65
CA THR A 14 4.95 -31.75 -30.65
C THR A 14 4.86 -31.25 -29.19
N GLY A 15 3.74 -31.31 -28.49
CA GLY A 15 2.89 -32.49 -28.30
C GLY A 15 3.27 -33.15 -26.97
N GLU A 16 2.55 -32.82 -25.90
CA GLU A 16 2.43 -33.68 -24.73
C GLU A 16 1.08 -33.45 -24.04
N ASN A 17 0.30 -34.51 -24.06
CA ASN A 17 -1.06 -34.64 -23.59
C ASN A 17 -0.98 -35.71 -22.50
N CYS A 18 -1.33 -35.37 -21.26
CA CYS A 18 -1.54 -36.36 -20.20
C CYS A 18 -2.72 -35.90 -19.32
N SER A 19 -3.91 -36.34 -19.71
CA SER A 19 -5.05 -36.55 -18.84
C SER A 19 -4.79 -37.74 -17.90
N ASN A 20 -5.23 -37.63 -16.65
CA ASN A 20 -6.13 -38.58 -15.96
C ASN A 20 -6.19 -38.16 -14.48
N ASP A 21 -7.32 -37.65 -13.98
CA ASP A 21 -8.50 -38.40 -13.53
C ASP A 21 -8.19 -39.57 -12.60
N SER A 22 -8.51 -39.40 -11.31
CA SER A 22 -9.02 -40.47 -10.45
C SER A 22 -9.89 -39.89 -9.35
N LYS A 23 -11.17 -40.22 -9.48
CA LYS A 23 -12.30 -39.99 -8.58
C LYS A 23 -12.12 -40.73 -7.24
N SER A 24 -12.69 -40.16 -6.18
CA SER A 24 -13.49 -40.96 -5.24
C SER A 24 -14.63 -40.09 -4.70
N ASN A 25 -15.85 -40.53 -4.98
CA ASN A 25 -17.11 -39.97 -4.54
C ASN A 25 -18.01 -41.16 -4.20
N GLN A 26 -18.57 -41.21 -3.00
CA GLN A 26 -19.91 -41.76 -2.67
C GLN A 26 -20.17 -41.61 -1.15
N THR A 27 -21.04 -40.69 -0.68
CA THR A 27 -22.50 -40.81 -0.38
C THR A 27 -22.89 -41.94 0.59
N PRO A 28 -23.96 -41.82 1.43
CA PRO A 28 -25.31 -41.40 0.99
C PRO A 28 -26.26 -40.64 1.96
N ASN A 29 -27.17 -39.87 1.33
CA ASN A 29 -28.65 -39.78 1.49
C ASN A 29 -29.30 -39.94 2.89
N ASN A 30 -30.00 -38.90 3.43
CA ASN A 30 -31.40 -38.45 3.20
C ASN A 30 -32.32 -38.91 4.40
N PRO A 31 -33.58 -38.45 4.67
CA PRO A 31 -34.41 -37.36 4.10
C PRO A 31 -35.21 -36.47 5.12
N SER A 32 -35.54 -35.22 4.71
CA SER A 32 -36.87 -34.55 4.68
C SER A 32 -37.87 -34.58 5.89
N PRO A 33 -39.12 -34.05 5.79
CA PRO A 33 -39.56 -32.67 6.04
C PRO A 33 -40.61 -32.55 7.18
N ASN A 34 -40.91 -31.34 7.66
CA ASN A 34 -42.23 -31.03 8.26
C ASN A 34 -42.51 -29.51 8.19
N GLY A 35 -43.48 -29.10 7.38
CA GLY A 35 -44.38 -28.00 7.72
C GLY A 35 -45.71 -28.59 8.19
N PRO A 36 -46.85 -27.87 8.13
CA PRO A 36 -47.15 -26.46 8.41
C PRO A 36 -48.13 -26.33 9.60
N ASP A 37 -48.34 -25.14 10.20
CA ASP A 37 -49.72 -24.69 10.55
C ASP A 37 -49.83 -23.23 11.04
N SER A 38 -50.52 -22.45 10.20
CA SER A 38 -51.73 -21.65 10.45
C SER A 38 -52.05 -21.02 11.83
N ARG A 39 -52.52 -19.75 11.70
CA ARG A 39 -53.66 -19.08 12.40
C ARG A 39 -53.38 -18.15 13.59
N SER A 40 -53.33 -16.86 13.23
CA SER A 40 -54.31 -15.80 13.58
C SER A 40 -54.80 -15.66 15.03
N LYS A 41 -54.54 -14.47 15.60
CA LYS A 41 -55.46 -13.61 16.39
C LYS A 41 -54.79 -12.22 16.50
N SER A 42 -55.21 -11.23 15.70
CA SER A 42 -56.17 -10.17 16.10
C SER A 42 -55.85 -9.54 17.46
N ASN A 43 -55.34 -8.31 17.46
CA ASN A 43 -55.99 -7.16 18.08
C ASN A 43 -55.33 -5.85 17.61
N SER A 44 -56.21 -4.88 17.37
CA SER A 44 -56.05 -3.59 16.69
C SER A 44 -55.54 -2.47 17.64
N PRO A 45 -55.33 -1.24 17.15
CA PRO A 45 -54.37 -0.27 17.66
C PRO A 45 -54.94 0.64 18.75
N THR A 46 -54.06 1.14 19.61
CA THR A 46 -54.31 2.35 20.39
C THR A 46 -53.06 3.21 20.39
N ALA A 47 -53.31 4.48 20.12
CA ALA A 47 -52.37 5.55 19.90
C ALA A 47 -51.62 5.97 21.18
N ASP A 48 -50.65 6.84 20.93
CA ASP A 48 -50.03 7.77 21.86
C ASP A 48 -49.06 7.16 22.88
N VAL A 49 -47.78 7.48 22.78
CA VAL A 49 -47.26 8.78 23.20
C VAL A 49 -45.80 8.85 22.74
N ASP A 50 -45.58 9.81 21.85
CA ASP A 50 -44.38 10.64 21.76
C ASP A 50 -43.35 10.38 22.86
N ARG A 51 -42.28 9.64 22.53
CA ARG A 51 -41.08 9.62 23.35
C ARG A 51 -39.91 9.97 22.47
N GLY A 52 -39.80 11.27 22.23
CA GLY A 52 -38.54 11.99 22.23
C GLY A 52 -37.52 11.42 21.26
N GLN A 53 -37.43 12.08 20.10
CA GLN A 53 -36.11 12.35 19.56
C GLN A 53 -35.33 13.05 20.69
N GLU A 54 -34.51 12.29 21.43
CA GLU A 54 -33.39 12.83 22.19
C GLU A 54 -32.41 13.39 21.15
N GLY A 55 -32.78 14.53 20.57
CA GLY A 55 -31.83 15.45 19.98
C GLY A 55 -30.88 15.80 21.11
N ASN A 56 -29.72 15.17 21.09
CA ASN A 56 -28.61 15.53 21.95
C ASN A 56 -28.41 17.04 21.73
N LEU A 57 -28.82 17.85 22.71
CA LEU A 57 -28.44 19.25 22.78
C LEU A 57 -26.94 19.23 23.04
N GLU A 58 -26.14 18.97 22.00
CA GLU A 58 -24.70 19.03 22.08
C GLU A 58 -24.35 20.41 22.63
N GLY A 59 -23.83 20.43 23.86
CA GLY A 59 -23.38 21.67 24.47
C GLY A 59 -22.25 22.27 23.64
N ILE A 60 -22.12 23.59 23.66
CA ILE A 60 -21.03 24.30 22.97
C ILE A 60 -19.65 23.71 23.30
N GLU A 61 -19.46 23.23 24.54
CA GLU A 61 -18.25 22.55 25.00
C GLU A 61 -17.98 21.23 24.26
N GLU A 62 -19.02 20.43 23.97
CA GLU A 62 -18.89 19.19 23.22
C GLU A 62 -18.53 19.45 21.76
N ILE A 63 -19.12 20.48 21.15
CA ILE A 63 -18.78 20.95 19.81
C ILE A 63 -17.32 21.44 19.76
N GLU A 64 -16.87 22.20 20.75
CA GLU A 64 -15.49 22.69 20.85
C GLU A 64 -14.49 21.54 21.01
N ASN A 65 -14.81 20.53 21.83
CA ASN A 65 -13.99 19.32 21.97
C ASN A 65 -13.92 18.52 20.66
N ARG A 66 -15.01 18.43 19.91
CA ARG A 66 -15.03 17.82 18.57
C ARG A 66 -14.16 18.59 17.58
N ILE A 67 -14.18 19.93 17.60
CA ILE A 67 -13.31 20.77 16.77
C ILE A 67 -11.83 20.53 17.14
N ALA A 68 -11.49 20.54 18.43
CA ALA A 68 -10.13 20.35 18.90
C ALA A 68 -9.57 18.96 18.54
N SER A 69 -10.37 17.91 18.72
CA SER A 69 -9.97 16.55 18.35
C SER A 69 -9.87 16.37 16.83
N ALA A 70 -10.78 16.95 16.05
CA ALA A 70 -10.73 16.88 14.59
C ALA A 70 -9.56 17.68 14.01
N SER A 71 -9.24 18.85 14.56
CA SER A 71 -8.09 19.64 14.12
C SER A 71 -6.77 18.96 14.43
N ALA A 72 -6.61 18.38 15.63
CA ALA A 72 -5.43 17.60 15.99
C ALA A 72 -5.21 16.41 15.03
N ARG A 73 -6.28 15.70 14.68
CA ARG A 73 -6.23 14.60 13.71
C ARG A 73 -5.90 15.09 12.28
N ALA A 74 -6.40 16.26 11.88
CA ALA A 74 -6.09 16.84 10.57
C ALA A 74 -4.60 17.23 10.45
N GLU A 75 -4.02 17.81 11.48
CA GLU A 75 -2.58 18.12 11.52
C GLU A 75 -1.73 16.85 11.52
N LEU A 76 -2.13 15.81 12.28
CA LEU A 76 -1.46 14.51 12.24
C LEU A 76 -1.49 13.91 10.83
N ARG A 77 -2.65 13.94 10.14
CA ARG A 77 -2.78 13.45 8.77
C ARG A 77 -1.80 14.16 7.84
N LYS A 78 -1.76 15.49 7.90
CA LYS A 78 -0.85 16.30 7.09
C LYS A 78 0.62 15.95 7.36
N HIS A 79 1.00 15.74 8.62
CA HIS A 79 2.34 15.31 8.98
C HIS A 79 2.69 13.93 8.39
N LEU A 80 1.77 12.96 8.50
CA LEU A 80 1.95 11.62 7.91
C LEU A 80 2.04 11.66 6.39
N GLU A 81 1.26 12.50 5.71
CA GLU A 81 1.33 12.71 4.26
C GLU A 81 2.69 13.28 3.83
N MET A 82 3.21 14.28 4.56
CA MET A 82 4.55 14.82 4.32
C MET A 82 5.63 13.75 4.50
N LYS A 83 5.57 12.97 5.59
CA LYS A 83 6.51 11.88 5.86
C LYS A 83 6.46 10.83 4.76
N LEU A 84 5.27 10.44 4.32
CA LEU A 84 5.07 9.48 3.23
C LEU A 84 5.66 9.98 1.91
N GLN A 85 5.51 11.28 1.60
CA GLN A 85 6.14 11.88 0.43
C GLN A 85 7.66 11.85 0.52
N GLN A 86 8.23 12.21 1.67
CA GLN A 86 9.68 12.16 1.91
C GLN A 86 10.21 10.73 1.77
N THR A 87 9.57 9.74 2.41
CA THR A 87 9.95 8.32 2.30
C THR A 87 9.91 7.83 0.85
N ARG A 88 8.93 8.27 0.04
CA ARG A 88 8.89 7.94 -1.41
C ARG A 88 10.08 8.51 -2.17
N GLN A 89 10.48 9.74 -1.87
CA GLN A 89 11.64 10.37 -2.50
C GLN A 89 12.93 9.62 -2.12
N THR A 90 13.10 9.29 -0.84
CA THR A 90 14.23 8.50 -0.35
C THR A 90 14.27 7.11 -1.00
N LEU A 91 13.12 6.42 -1.09
CA LEU A 91 13.01 5.12 -1.74
C LEU A 91 13.46 5.18 -3.20
N GLN A 92 13.08 6.24 -3.92
CA GLN A 92 13.52 6.39 -5.32
C GLN A 92 15.04 6.56 -5.43
N SER A 93 15.66 7.32 -4.52
CA SER A 93 17.11 7.47 -4.46
C SER A 93 17.80 6.15 -4.14
N GLU A 94 17.31 5.40 -3.15
CA GLU A 94 17.89 4.09 -2.79
C GLU A 94 17.70 3.03 -3.88
N ARG A 95 16.60 3.09 -4.66
CA ARG A 95 16.42 2.23 -5.83
C ARG A 95 17.45 2.52 -6.93
N ASN A 96 17.78 3.79 -7.15
CA ASN A 96 18.84 4.15 -8.09
C ASN A 96 20.20 3.61 -7.60
N ARG A 97 20.51 3.82 -6.31
CA ARG A 97 21.71 3.28 -5.67
C ARG A 97 21.80 1.75 -5.75
N LEU A 98 20.69 1.05 -5.55
CA LEU A 98 20.60 -0.40 -5.68
C LEU A 98 20.89 -0.84 -7.12
N ALA A 99 20.38 -0.12 -8.12
CA ALA A 99 20.65 -0.41 -9.52
C ALA A 99 22.14 -0.25 -9.85
N GLU A 100 22.78 0.81 -9.37
CA GLU A 100 24.23 1.04 -9.51
C GLU A 100 25.06 -0.04 -8.80
N ALA A 101 24.70 -0.37 -7.55
CA ALA A 101 25.36 -1.41 -6.77
C ALA A 101 25.25 -2.78 -7.46
N ARG A 102 24.08 -3.09 -8.04
CA ARG A 102 23.85 -4.31 -8.82
C ARG A 102 24.73 -4.36 -10.07
N ALA A 103 24.85 -3.26 -10.79
CA ALA A 103 25.70 -3.19 -11.99
C ALA A 103 27.17 -3.41 -11.65
N THR A 104 27.65 -2.82 -10.54
CA THR A 104 29.02 -3.06 -10.05
C THR A 104 29.21 -4.51 -9.62
N LEU A 105 28.29 -5.06 -8.82
CA LEU A 105 28.36 -6.46 -8.38
C LEU A 105 28.45 -7.44 -9.58
N MET A 106 27.66 -7.23 -10.63
CA MET A 106 27.70 -8.06 -11.84
C MET A 106 29.04 -7.95 -12.59
N ARG A 107 29.72 -6.79 -12.52
CA ARG A 107 31.03 -6.60 -13.13
C ARG A 107 32.08 -7.40 -12.37
N GLU A 108 32.16 -7.20 -11.05
CA GLU A 108 33.14 -7.91 -10.22
C GLU A 108 32.92 -9.44 -10.25
N GLU A 109 31.67 -9.90 -10.27
CA GLU A 109 31.35 -11.32 -10.41
C GLU A 109 31.89 -11.91 -11.72
N LYS A 110 31.81 -11.14 -12.81
CA LYS A 110 32.33 -11.55 -14.11
C LYS A 110 33.85 -11.60 -14.11
N ASP A 111 34.50 -10.62 -13.50
CA ASP A 111 35.96 -10.54 -13.45
C ASP A 111 36.55 -11.70 -12.61
N VAL A 112 35.93 -12.02 -11.48
CA VAL A 112 36.24 -13.24 -10.70
C VAL A 112 36.07 -14.50 -11.55
N LYS A 113 34.92 -14.69 -12.22
CA LYS A 113 34.68 -15.88 -13.06
C LYS A 113 35.66 -15.99 -14.24
N GLN A 114 36.05 -14.87 -14.83
CA GLN A 114 37.04 -14.86 -15.91
C GLN A 114 38.41 -15.30 -15.40
N LEU A 115 38.83 -14.82 -14.23
CA LEU A 115 40.10 -15.23 -13.63
C LEU A 115 40.08 -16.70 -13.19
N GLU A 116 38.97 -17.18 -12.62
CA GLU A 116 38.79 -18.58 -12.22
C GLU A 116 38.80 -19.52 -13.44
N SER A 117 38.06 -19.19 -14.50
CA SER A 117 37.98 -20.01 -15.71
C SER A 117 39.31 -20.08 -16.47
N LEU A 118 40.04 -18.96 -16.58
CA LEU A 118 41.39 -18.96 -17.14
C LEU A 118 42.36 -19.77 -16.29
N THR A 119 42.26 -19.70 -14.96
CA THR A 119 43.14 -20.46 -14.06
C THR A 119 42.89 -21.97 -14.16
N LEU A 120 41.61 -22.38 -14.21
CA LEU A 120 41.23 -23.79 -14.38
C LEU A 120 41.61 -24.32 -15.77
N ALA A 121 41.51 -23.47 -16.81
CA ALA A 121 41.84 -23.84 -18.18
C ALA A 121 43.34 -23.74 -18.52
N SER A 122 44.13 -22.92 -17.83
CA SER A 122 45.48 -22.49 -18.27
C SER A 122 46.64 -22.89 -17.34
N ILE A 123 46.67 -24.08 -16.72
CA ILE A 123 47.91 -24.65 -16.13
C ILE A 123 48.22 -24.14 -14.70
N LEU A 124 47.61 -24.74 -13.68
CA LEU A 124 47.78 -24.44 -12.24
C LEU A 124 49.23 -24.56 -11.67
N TYR A 125 50.21 -25.07 -12.43
CA TYR A 125 51.55 -25.39 -11.91
C TYR A 125 52.67 -24.40 -12.23
N SER A 126 52.51 -23.50 -13.22
CA SER A 126 53.62 -22.65 -13.71
C SER A 126 53.48 -21.16 -13.41
N LEU A 127 52.35 -20.72 -12.81
CA LEU A 127 52.01 -19.30 -12.63
C LEU A 127 51.36 -18.92 -11.28
N ALA A 128 51.23 -19.88 -10.35
CA ALA A 128 50.45 -19.76 -9.11
C ALA A 128 50.68 -18.43 -8.34
N GLY A 129 51.93 -18.09 -8.03
CA GLY A 129 52.23 -16.99 -7.12
C GLY A 129 51.76 -15.58 -7.50
N ARG A 130 51.63 -15.22 -8.80
CA ARG A 130 51.19 -13.85 -9.20
C ARG A 130 49.72 -13.75 -9.58
N LYS A 131 49.08 -14.88 -9.93
CA LYS A 131 47.66 -14.88 -10.30
C LYS A 131 46.75 -15.11 -9.09
N ASP A 132 47.24 -15.83 -8.08
CA ASP A 132 46.50 -16.03 -6.82
C ASP A 132 46.27 -14.69 -6.10
N GLU A 133 47.28 -13.82 -6.01
CA GLU A 133 47.13 -12.45 -5.45
C GLU A 133 46.09 -11.62 -6.21
N LYS A 134 46.01 -11.78 -7.54
CA LYS A 134 45.01 -11.08 -8.36
C LYS A 134 43.62 -11.65 -8.11
N LEU A 135 43.46 -12.96 -8.07
CA LEU A 135 42.18 -13.60 -7.79
C LEU A 135 41.64 -13.22 -6.40
N ASP A 136 42.51 -13.25 -5.38
CA ASP A 136 42.17 -12.84 -4.01
C ASP A 136 41.67 -11.40 -3.96
N LYS A 137 42.35 -10.49 -4.68
CA LYS A 137 41.93 -9.09 -4.77
C LYS A 137 40.54 -8.95 -5.40
N GLU A 138 40.28 -9.66 -6.49
CA GLU A 138 39.01 -9.55 -7.24
C GLU A 138 37.86 -10.19 -6.44
N GLN A 139 38.16 -11.24 -5.68
CA GLN A 139 37.21 -11.81 -4.70
C GLN A 139 36.90 -10.80 -3.58
N GLN A 140 37.88 -10.05 -3.08
CA GLN A 140 37.63 -8.99 -2.10
C GLN A 140 36.76 -7.87 -2.68
N GLU A 141 37.03 -7.44 -3.91
CA GLU A 141 36.24 -6.43 -4.62
C GLU A 141 34.80 -6.90 -4.86
N PHE A 142 34.61 -8.16 -5.26
CA PHE A 142 33.28 -8.80 -5.36
C PHE A 142 32.54 -8.83 -4.03
N LEU A 143 33.20 -9.25 -2.93
CA LEU A 143 32.58 -9.30 -1.62
C LEU A 143 32.19 -7.89 -1.13
N ALA A 144 33.04 -6.89 -1.36
CA ALA A 144 32.73 -5.50 -1.04
C ALA A 144 31.52 -4.99 -1.85
N ALA A 145 31.48 -5.27 -3.16
CA ALA A 145 30.35 -4.91 -4.02
C ALA A 145 29.06 -5.61 -3.57
N LYS A 146 29.14 -6.88 -3.14
CA LYS A 146 28.00 -7.64 -2.63
C LYS A 146 27.45 -7.04 -1.34
N LEU A 147 28.32 -6.65 -0.40
CA LEU A 147 27.89 -5.98 0.82
C LEU A 147 27.17 -4.66 0.54
N ILE A 148 27.66 -3.87 -0.41
CA ILE A 148 27.02 -2.62 -0.82
C ILE A 148 25.64 -2.90 -1.44
N TYR A 149 25.54 -3.91 -2.31
CA TYR A 149 24.27 -4.34 -2.90
C TYR A 149 23.28 -4.81 -1.83
N ASP A 150 23.69 -5.69 -0.92
CA ASP A 150 22.84 -6.24 0.13
C ASP A 150 22.34 -5.14 1.07
N ASN A 151 23.19 -4.15 1.39
CA ASN A 151 22.81 -2.99 2.17
C ASN A 151 21.76 -2.14 1.44
N ALA A 152 21.99 -1.79 0.18
CA ALA A 152 21.04 -1.02 -0.61
C ALA A 152 19.70 -1.76 -0.79
N ALA A 153 19.74 -3.08 -0.99
CA ALA A 153 18.54 -3.91 -1.10
C ALA A 153 17.74 -3.92 0.21
N SER A 154 18.43 -4.04 1.34
CA SER A 154 17.83 -3.99 2.67
C SER A 154 17.20 -2.62 2.96
N ALA A 155 17.88 -1.52 2.58
CA ALA A 155 17.36 -0.16 2.73
C ALA A 155 16.08 0.05 1.90
N VAL A 156 16.06 -0.41 0.64
CA VAL A 156 14.87 -0.37 -0.22
C VAL A 156 13.72 -1.14 0.42
N SER A 157 13.97 -2.38 0.89
CA SER A 157 12.94 -3.21 1.53
C SER A 157 12.37 -2.57 2.80
N ALA A 158 13.22 -1.97 3.63
CA ALA A 158 12.78 -1.27 4.84
C ALA A 158 11.89 -0.07 4.51
N LEU A 159 12.29 0.75 3.53
CA LEU A 159 11.52 1.91 3.09
C LEU A 159 10.18 1.52 2.47
N GLU A 160 10.11 0.41 1.74
CA GLU A 160 8.85 -0.13 1.22
C GLU A 160 7.91 -0.55 2.34
N ALA A 161 8.42 -1.24 3.37
CA ALA A 161 7.64 -1.60 4.55
C ALA A 161 7.14 -0.37 5.32
N ASP A 162 7.97 0.67 5.45
CA ASP A 162 7.59 1.95 6.07
C ASP A 162 6.48 2.65 5.29
N LEU A 163 6.54 2.65 3.95
CA LEU A 163 5.48 3.23 3.12
C LEU A 163 4.15 2.50 3.31
N GLU A 164 4.18 1.18 3.39
CA GLU A 164 2.97 0.42 3.68
C GLU A 164 2.40 0.74 5.06
N ALA A 165 3.27 0.85 6.07
CA ALA A 165 2.86 1.20 7.43
C ALA A 165 2.21 2.59 7.47
N LEU A 166 2.84 3.60 6.86
CA LEU A 166 2.30 4.96 6.76
C LEU A 166 0.98 5.01 5.98
N ALA A 167 0.87 4.25 4.89
CA ALA A 167 -0.37 4.17 4.12
C ALA A 167 -1.51 3.52 4.93
N ARG A 168 -1.20 2.48 5.73
CA ARG A 168 -2.17 1.88 6.65
C ARG A 168 -2.61 2.85 7.74
N GLU A 169 -1.68 3.59 8.34
CA GLU A 169 -1.96 4.59 9.38
C GLU A 169 -2.86 5.70 8.84
N LEU A 170 -2.55 6.24 7.65
CA LEU A 170 -3.40 7.23 6.97
C LEU A 170 -4.81 6.69 6.69
N LYS A 171 -4.92 5.45 6.24
CA LYS A 171 -6.22 4.82 6.00
C LYS A 171 -7.04 4.66 7.27
N GLN A 172 -6.41 4.32 8.39
CA GLN A 172 -7.06 4.21 9.70
C GLN A 172 -7.50 5.58 10.24
N LEU A 173 -6.72 6.64 9.97
CA LEU A 173 -7.04 7.99 10.40
C LEU A 173 -8.28 8.56 9.70
N GLY A 174 -8.60 8.07 8.49
CA GLY A 174 -9.78 8.43 7.72
C GLY A 174 -9.72 9.86 7.18
N ASP A 175 -10.88 10.54 7.13
CA ASP A 175 -10.95 11.95 6.75
C ASP A 175 -11.26 12.86 7.95
N PRO A 176 -10.25 13.29 8.71
CA PRO A 176 -10.44 14.22 9.82
C PRO A 176 -10.81 15.64 9.36
N GLN A 177 -10.52 16.02 8.12
CA GLN A 177 -10.90 17.33 7.57
C GLN A 177 -12.41 17.44 7.40
N GLU A 178 -13.06 16.38 6.93
CA GLU A 178 -14.53 16.32 6.87
C GLU A 178 -15.15 16.39 8.27
N ASN A 179 -14.57 15.71 9.26
CA ASN A 179 -15.02 15.78 10.64
C ASN A 179 -14.89 17.18 11.23
N LEU A 180 -13.79 17.87 10.93
CA LEU A 180 -13.56 19.25 11.34
C LEU A 180 -14.59 20.20 10.71
N ALA A 181 -14.83 20.07 9.40
CA ALA A 181 -15.82 20.88 8.70
C ALA A 181 -17.22 20.69 9.29
N ARG A 182 -17.61 19.45 9.59
CA ARG A 182 -18.90 19.16 10.25
C ARG A 182 -19.00 19.77 11.65
N ALA A 183 -17.95 19.67 12.46
CA ALA A 183 -17.94 20.25 13.80
C ALA A 183 -17.97 21.79 13.79
N LEU A 184 -17.27 22.42 12.84
CA LEU A 184 -17.33 23.87 12.63
C LEU A 184 -18.73 24.33 12.20
N HIS A 185 -19.37 23.59 11.29
CA HIS A 185 -20.75 23.88 10.88
C HIS A 185 -21.75 23.72 12.04
N ALA A 186 -21.59 22.70 12.89
CA ALA A 186 -22.40 22.54 14.10
C ALA A 186 -22.23 23.73 15.05
N LYS A 187 -20.99 24.24 15.22
CA LYS A 187 -20.72 25.45 16.02
C LYS A 187 -21.40 26.68 15.42
N GLU A 188 -21.34 26.84 14.10
CA GLU A 188 -22.00 27.92 13.39
C GLU A 188 -23.52 27.87 13.60
N GLN A 189 -24.14 26.70 13.44
CA GLN A 189 -25.57 26.53 13.69
C GLN A 189 -25.98 26.82 15.14
N PHE A 190 -25.19 26.36 16.12
CA PHE A 190 -25.42 26.66 17.54
C PHE A 190 -25.38 28.17 17.83
N LEU A 191 -24.41 28.87 17.23
CA LEU A 191 -24.29 30.31 17.35
C LEU A 191 -25.43 31.06 16.65
N LEU A 192 -25.99 30.52 15.56
CA LEU A 192 -27.13 31.13 14.88
C LEU A 192 -28.46 30.89 15.60
N SER A 193 -28.60 29.77 16.32
CA SER A 193 -29.83 29.42 17.06
C SER A 193 -29.91 30.05 18.45
N THR A 194 -28.76 30.35 19.03
CA THR A 194 -28.65 31.14 20.27
C THR A 194 -28.49 32.58 19.80
N ASP A 195 -29.42 33.52 20.10
CA ASP A 195 -29.31 34.94 19.73
C ASP A 195 -28.09 35.64 20.40
N ASP A 196 -26.88 35.13 20.16
CA ASP A 196 -25.61 35.68 20.60
C ASP A 196 -25.24 36.81 19.60
N PRO A 197 -24.89 38.02 20.05
CA PRO A 197 -24.45 39.10 19.16
C PRO A 197 -23.25 38.74 18.24
N LYS A 198 -22.56 37.61 18.47
CA LYS A 198 -21.58 37.04 17.53
C LYS A 198 -22.22 36.42 16.27
N ALA A 199 -23.46 35.94 16.35
CA ALA A 199 -24.25 35.38 15.25
C ALA A 199 -24.53 36.40 14.16
N GLU A 200 -24.90 37.63 14.52
CA GLU A 200 -25.11 38.73 13.58
C GLU A 200 -23.84 39.02 12.75
N LYS A 201 -22.65 38.90 13.35
CA LYS A 201 -21.37 39.06 12.64
C LYS A 201 -21.11 37.94 11.63
N LEU A 202 -21.50 36.70 11.94
CA LEU A 202 -21.37 35.57 11.02
C LEU A 202 -22.36 35.68 9.85
N ILE A 203 -23.61 36.04 10.11
CA ILE A 203 -24.64 36.26 9.07
C ILE A 203 -24.18 37.35 8.08
N ASN A 204 -23.65 38.47 8.58
CA ASN A 204 -23.14 39.55 7.73
C ASN A 204 -21.91 39.12 6.89
N LEU A 205 -21.05 38.26 7.42
CA LEU A 205 -19.89 37.69 6.69
C LEU A 205 -20.31 36.70 5.59
N GLN A 206 -21.36 35.90 5.82
CA GLN A 206 -21.90 34.99 4.80
C GLN A 206 -22.59 35.76 3.67
N GLN A 207 -23.36 36.81 4.00
CA GLN A 207 -24.04 37.64 3.00
C GLN A 207 -23.07 38.44 2.11
N SER A 208 -21.87 38.76 2.60
CA SER A 208 -20.84 39.46 1.84
C SER A 208 -19.94 38.54 1.00
N ARG A 209 -19.91 37.23 1.28
CA ARG A 209 -19.22 36.21 0.44
C ARG A 209 -20.10 35.66 -0.69
N GLY A 210 -21.41 35.92 -0.67
CA GLY A 210 -22.39 35.44 -1.66
C GLY A 210 -22.80 36.47 -2.72
N ARG A 211 -22.08 37.58 -2.87
CA ARG A 211 -22.28 38.58 -3.94
C ARG A 211 -21.04 38.72 -4.80
#